data_AF-A0A947W3G2-F1
#
_entry.id   AF-A0A947W3G2-F1
#
_cell.length_a   1.000
_cell.length_b   1.000
_cell.length_c   1.000
_cell.angle_alpha   90.00
_cell.angle_beta   90.00
_cell.angle_gamma   90.00
#
_symmetry.space_group_name_H-M   'P 1'
#
loop_
_entity.id
_entity.type
_entity.pdbx_description
1 polymer ?
#
loop_
_entity_poly.entity_id
_entity_poly.type
_entity_poly.pdbx_seq_one_letter_code
_entity_poly.pdbx_strand_id
1 'polypeptide(L)' 'MTGKQDILICIGAAIGANCIPCFEHLYEKALEQGVTPEEIKNAVDLGERSKKEPVWQ' A
#
# COMPACT_ATOMS: atom_id res chain seq x y z
N MET A 1 -8.25 9.60 -7.68
CA MET A 1 -7.39 8.41 -7.59
C MET A 1 -8.05 7.39 -8.47
N THR A 2 -7.61 7.30 -9.72
CA THR A 2 -8.42 6.83 -10.85
C THR A 2 -7.96 5.47 -11.37
N GLY A 3 -7.08 4.77 -10.65
CA GLY A 3 -6.69 3.40 -10.97
C GLY A 3 -6.19 2.58 -9.79
N LYS A 4 -6.15 1.25 -9.99
CA LYS A 4 -5.62 0.28 -9.01
C LYS A 4 -4.19 0.61 -8.56
N GLN A 5 -3.38 1.21 -9.43
CA GLN A 5 -2.01 1.59 -9.11
C GLN A 5 -1.95 2.73 -8.09
N ASP A 6 -2.83 3.73 -8.18
CA ASP A 6 -2.86 4.86 -7.26
C ASP A 6 -3.11 4.39 -5.82
N ILE A 7 -4.03 3.44 -5.65
CA ILE A 7 -4.40 2.96 -4.32
C ILE A 7 -3.30 2.09 -3.69
N LEU A 8 -2.61 1.28 -4.51
CA LEU A 8 -1.45 0.51 -4.05
C LEU A 8 -0.29 1.42 -3.64
N ILE A 9 -0.04 2.52 -4.37
CA ILE A 9 0.95 3.54 -4.00
C ILE A 9 0.59 4.16 -2.64
N CYS A 10 -0.68 4.52 -2.44
CA CYS A 10 -1.12 5.08 -1.16
C CYS A 10 -1.03 4.08 -0.01
N ILE A 11 -1.31 2.79 -0.24
CA ILE A 11 -1.09 1.74 0.75
C ILE A 11 0.38 1.68 1.14
N GLY A 12 1.29 1.62 0.16
CA GLY A 12 2.74 1.63 0.42
C GLY A 12 3.20 2.87 1.18
N ALA A 13 2.66 4.05 0.85
CA ALA A 13 2.95 5.29 1.55
C ALA A 13 2.41 5.32 2.99
N ALA A 14 1.19 4.81 3.21
CA ALA A 14 0.60 4.69 4.54
C ALA A 14 1.41 3.76 5.45
N ILE A 15 1.90 2.65 4.88
CA ILE A 15 2.86 1.77 5.54
C ILE A 15 4.11 2.58 5.87
N GLY A 16 4.78 3.19 4.89
CA GLY A 16 5.97 4.04 5.09
C GLY A 16 5.84 5.06 6.22
N ALA A 17 4.67 5.70 6.35
CA ALA A 17 4.35 6.68 7.37
C ALA A 17 3.88 6.10 8.72
N ASN A 18 3.75 4.77 8.85
CA ASN A 18 3.14 4.08 10.00
C ASN A 18 1.72 4.57 10.34
N CYS A 19 0.93 4.96 9.33
CA CYS A 19 -0.44 5.44 9.53
C CYS A 19 -1.44 4.27 9.44
N ILE A 20 -1.71 3.62 10.57
CA ILE A 20 -2.72 2.55 10.69
C ILE A 20 -4.11 2.97 10.18
N PRO A 21 -4.70 4.12 10.61
CA PRO A 21 -6.03 4.50 10.13
C PRO A 21 -6.06 4.82 8.63
N CYS A 22 -4.94 5.31 8.07
CA CYS A 22 -4.82 5.49 6.63
C CYS A 22 -4.82 4.15 5.91
N PHE A 23 -4.10 3.16 6.43
CA PHE A 23 -4.05 1.82 5.86
C PHE A 23 -5.44 1.16 5.85
N GLU A 24 -6.18 1.19 6.97
CA GLU A 24 -7.52 0.60 7.06
C GLU A 24 -8.48 1.21 6.01
N HIS A 25 -8.52 2.54 5.90
CA HIS A 25 -9.35 3.24 4.91
C HIS A 25 -8.96 2.93 3.46
N LEU A 26 -7.65 2.82 3.19
CA LEU A 26 -7.15 2.50 1.86
C LEU A 26 -7.36 1.02 1.52
N TYR A 27 -7.31 0.13 2.51
CA TYR A 27 -7.54 -1.30 2.37
C TYR A 27 -8.97 -1.58 1.91
N GLU A 28 -9.96 -1.01 2.59
CA GLU A 28 -11.37 -1.15 2.20
C GLU A 28 -11.61 -0.65 0.78
N LYS A 29 -11.10 0.54 0.45
CA LYS A 29 -11.20 1.10 -0.90
C LYS A 29 -10.48 0.28 -1.97
N ALA A 30 -9.37 -0.39 -1.62
CA ALA A 30 -8.66 -1.25 -2.56
C ALA A 30 -9.49 -2.48 -2.92
N LEU A 31 -10.16 -3.07 -1.93
CA LEU A 31 -11.08 -4.19 -2.15
C LEU A 31 -12.28 -3.80 -3.01
N GLU A 32 -12.87 -2.62 -2.78
CA GLU A 32 -13.96 -2.08 -3.60
C GLU A 32 -13.55 -1.88 -5.07
N GLN A 33 -12.28 -1.56 -5.32
CA GLN A 33 -11.71 -1.44 -6.68
C GLN A 33 -11.29 -2.78 -7.30
N GLY A 34 -11.53 -3.90 -6.62
CA GLY A 34 -11.16 -5.22 -7.09
C GLY A 34 -9.65 -5.46 -7.11
N VAL A 35 -8.91 -4.77 -6.23
CA VAL A 35 -7.51 -5.11 -5.94
C VAL A 35 -7.50 -6.36 -5.08
N THR A 36 -6.66 -7.32 -5.44
CA THR A 36 -6.56 -8.58 -4.72
C THR A 36 -5.78 -8.41 -3.41
N PRO A 37 -6.05 -9.23 -2.39
CA PRO A 37 -5.26 -9.24 -1.16
C PRO A 37 -3.76 -9.47 -1.41
N GLU A 38 -3.41 -10.20 -2.46
CA GLU A 38 -2.02 -10.47 -2.86
C GLU A 38 -1.33 -9.22 -3.41
N GLU A 39 -2.00 -8.43 -4.24
CA GLU A 39 -1.50 -7.13 -4.70
C GLU A 39 -1.30 -6.16 -3.54
N ILE A 40 -2.24 -6.12 -2.59
CA ILE A 40 -2.13 -5.30 -1.38
C ILE A 40 -0.94 -5.74 -0.53
N LYS A 41 -0.80 -7.06 -0.30
CA LYS A 41 0.32 -7.62 0.46
C LYS A 41 1.66 -7.26 -0.18
N ASN A 42 1.77 -7.34 -1.50
CA ASN A 42 2.98 -6.93 -2.22
C ASN A 42 3.31 -5.45 -2.01
N ALA A 43 2.31 -4.56 -2.02
CA ALA A 43 2.52 -3.13 -1.74
C ALA A 43 2.95 -2.88 -0.29
N VAL A 44 2.40 -3.63 0.67
CA VAL A 44 2.78 -3.57 2.08
C VAL A 44 4.23 -4.04 2.28
N ASP A 45 4.58 -5.20 1.72
CA ASP A 45 5.93 -5.77 1.81
C ASP A 45 6.96 -4.81 1.21
N LEU A 46 6.64 -4.17 0.08
CA LEU A 46 7.51 -3.15 -0.54
C LEU A 46 7.64 -1.90 0.33
N GLY A 47 6.54 -1.42 0.93
CA GLY A 47 6.55 -0.29 1.85
C GLY A 47 7.39 -0.57 3.11
N GLU A 48 7.27 -1.76 3.69
CA GLU A 48 8.06 -2.22 4.83
C GLU A 48 9.56 -2.37 4.48
N ARG A 49 9.87 -2.90 3.30
CA ARG A 49 11.27 -2.95 2.82
C ARG A 49 11.86 -1.56 2.67
N SER A 50 11.10 -0.64 2.08
CA SER A 50 11.52 0.76 1.89
C SER A 50 11.80 1.50 3.20
N LYS A 51 11.17 1.09 4.32
CA LYS A 51 11.50 1.59 5.65
C LYS A 51 12.84 1.07 6.18
N LYS A 52 13.13 -0.20 5.94
CA LYS A 52 14.31 -0.88 6.49
C LYS A 52 15.58 -0.52 5.74
N GLU A 53 15.48 -0.45 4.42
CA GLU A 53 16.61 -0.24 3.53
C GLU A 53 16.19 0.55 2.28
N PRO A 54 17.08 1.37 1.71
CA PRO A 54 16.81 2.04 0.46
C PRO A 54 16.64 1.01 -0.68
N VAL A 55 15.44 0.96 -1.28
CA VAL A 55 15.06 0.01 -2.35
C VAL A 55 15.71 0.27 -3.72
N TRP A 56 16.66 1.21 -3.82
CA TRP A 56 17.46 1.50 -5.03
C TRP A 56 18.81 0.75 -5.07
N GLN A 57 18.92 -0.36 -4.32
CA GLN A 57 20.04 -1.31 -4.41
C GLN A 57 19.69 -2.51 -5.29
#